data_AF-A0A7J2JN46-F1
#
_entry.id   AF-A0A7J2JN46-F1
#
_cell.length_a   1.000
_cell.length_b   1.000
_cell.length_c   1.000
_cell.angle_alpha   90.00
_cell.angle_beta   90.00
_cell.angle_gamma   90.00
#
_symmetry.space_group_name_H-M   'P 1'
#
loop_
_entity.id
_entity.type
_entity.pdbx_description
1 polymer ?
#
loop_
_entity_poly.entity_id
_entity_poly.type
_entity_poly.pdbx_seq_one_letter_code
_entity_poly.pdbx_strand_id
1 'polypeptide(L)'
;LARGEYESAEDFVRTHQLSVEELDSIIDEAISRLSEKIRERGDRAYGMLMGEVMKEVRGKIDGSIVSERVRKKLEEFLQAG
;
A
#
# COMPACT_ATOMS: atom_id res chain seq x y z
N LEU A 1 -39.82 -2.88 -8.10
CA LEU A 1 -38.81 -3.94 -7.83
C LEU A 1 -37.72 -3.79 -8.87
N ALA A 2 -36.70 -2.98 -8.58
CA ALA A 2 -35.54 -2.82 -9.45
C ALA A 2 -34.74 -4.14 -9.42
N ARG A 3 -34.52 -4.73 -10.60
CA ARG A 3 -33.65 -5.89 -10.77
C ARG A 3 -32.24 -5.46 -10.39
N GLY A 4 -31.65 -6.15 -9.42
CA GLY A 4 -30.35 -5.83 -8.86
C GLY A 4 -29.23 -5.94 -9.89
N GLU A 5 -28.45 -4.88 -10.01
CA GLU A 5 -27.22 -4.82 -10.82
C GLU A 5 -26.01 -5.41 -10.08
N TYR A 6 -26.15 -6.52 -9.36
CA TYR A 6 -25.00 -7.19 -8.73
C TYR A 6 -25.22 -8.72 -8.73
N GLU A 7 -24.60 -9.39 -9.71
CA GLU A 7 -24.45 -10.85 -9.75
C GLU A 7 -23.27 -11.25 -8.84
N SER A 8 -23.55 -11.65 -7.60
CA SER A 8 -22.60 -12.22 -6.61
C SER A 8 -21.56 -11.28 -5.95
N ALA A 9 -21.23 -11.60 -4.69
CA ALA A 9 -20.16 -10.99 -3.91
C ALA A 9 -18.75 -11.31 -4.48
N GLU A 10 -18.64 -12.35 -5.29
CA GLU A 10 -17.38 -12.83 -5.87
C GLU A 10 -16.91 -11.94 -7.04
N ASP A 11 -17.83 -11.37 -7.83
CA ASP A 11 -17.49 -10.47 -8.95
C ASP A 11 -17.13 -9.05 -8.50
N PHE A 12 -17.58 -8.63 -7.31
CA PHE A 12 -17.16 -7.37 -6.69
C PHE A 12 -15.65 -7.35 -6.37
N VAL A 13 -15.13 -8.48 -5.86
CA VAL A 13 -13.71 -8.63 -5.49
C VAL A 13 -12.80 -8.66 -6.73
N ARG A 14 -13.31 -9.19 -7.85
CA ARG A 14 -12.51 -9.41 -9.07
C ARG A 14 -12.22 -8.13 -9.86
N THR A 15 -12.99 -7.06 -9.64
CA THR A 15 -12.91 -5.82 -10.43
C THR A 15 -11.95 -4.77 -9.83
N HIS A 16 -11.35 -5.01 -8.65
CA HIS A 16 -10.52 -4.00 -7.95
C HIS A 16 -9.16 -4.52 -7.48
N GLN A 17 -8.53 -5.43 -8.23
CA GLN A 17 -7.13 -5.78 -7.94
C GLN A 17 -6.23 -4.59 -8.26
N LEU A 18 -5.52 -4.10 -7.23
CA LEU A 18 -4.54 -3.03 -7.34
C LEU A 18 -3.30 -3.56 -8.07
N SER A 19 -2.79 -2.81 -9.05
CA SER A 19 -1.53 -3.13 -9.72
C SER A 19 -0.31 -2.83 -8.82
N VAL A 20 0.86 -3.35 -9.20
CA VAL A 20 2.11 -3.08 -8.47
C VAL A 20 2.52 -1.62 -8.63
N GLU A 21 2.26 -1.03 -9.79
CA GLU A 21 2.55 0.37 -10.11
C GLU A 21 1.69 1.34 -9.28
N GLU A 22 0.41 1.01 -9.08
CA GLU A 22 -0.47 1.78 -8.19
C GLU A 22 -0.06 1.62 -6.73
N LEU A 23 0.31 0.40 -6.30
CA LEU A 23 0.87 0.16 -4.97
C LEU A 23 2.11 1.02 -4.74
N ASP A 24 3.01 1.08 -5.71
CA ASP A 24 4.23 1.89 -5.62
C ASP A 24 3.94 3.37 -5.43
N SER A 25 2.95 3.89 -6.15
CA SER A 25 2.53 5.28 -6.05
C SER A 25 1.96 5.58 -4.65
N ILE A 26 1.13 4.69 -4.11
CA ILE A 26 0.60 4.80 -2.74
C ILE A 26 1.73 4.78 -1.70
N ILE A 27 2.73 3.92 -1.89
CA ILE A 27 3.89 3.86 -1.00
C ILE A 27 4.71 5.15 -1.06
N ASP A 28 4.97 5.68 -2.26
CA ASP A 28 5.72 6.93 -2.45
C ASP A 28 5.00 8.12 -1.79
N GLU A 29 3.69 8.20 -1.94
CA GLU A 29 2.88 9.22 -1.27
C GLU A 29 2.96 9.08 0.26
N ALA A 30 2.83 7.88 0.79
CA ALA A 30 2.95 7.63 2.23
C ALA A 30 4.35 7.99 2.77
N ILE A 31 5.41 7.67 2.02
CA ILE A 31 6.79 8.06 2.35
C ILE A 31 6.93 9.57 2.35
N SER A 32 6.41 10.26 1.34
CA SER A 32 6.45 11.72 1.25
C SER A 32 5.76 12.38 2.46
N ARG A 33 4.54 11.95 2.80
CA ARG A 33 3.78 12.43 3.96
C ARG A 33 4.47 12.17 5.30
N LEU A 34 5.22 11.08 5.41
CA LEU A 34 5.88 10.65 6.65
C LEU A 34 7.39 10.88 6.66
N SER A 35 7.93 11.58 5.66
CA SER A 35 9.36 11.67 5.37
C SER A 35 10.21 12.11 6.56
N GLU A 36 9.78 13.14 7.31
CA GLU A 36 10.47 13.60 8.52
C GLU A 36 10.53 12.51 9.59
N LYS A 37 9.40 11.84 9.87
CA LYS A 37 9.32 10.76 10.85
C LYS A 37 10.10 9.52 10.41
N ILE A 38 10.14 9.25 9.11
CA ILE A 38 10.93 8.16 8.53
C ILE A 38 12.42 8.44 8.73
N ARG A 39 12.89 9.66 8.44
CA ARG A 39 14.29 10.06 8.67
C ARG A 39 14.68 10.00 10.15
N GLU A 40 13.79 10.40 11.05
CA GLU A 40 14.04 10.32 12.50
C GLU A 40 14.16 8.87 12.99
N ARG A 41 13.34 7.97 12.46
CA ARG A 41 13.24 6.57 12.93
C ARG A 41 14.14 5.59 12.18
N GLY A 42 14.57 5.93 10.97
CA GLY A 42 15.27 5.04 10.05
C GLY A 42 14.47 3.77 9.76
N ASP A 43 15.14 2.63 9.75
CA ASP A 43 14.52 1.31 9.51
C ASP A 43 13.35 0.99 10.45
N ARG A 44 13.36 1.56 11.66
CA ARG A 44 12.26 1.37 12.64
C ARG A 44 10.94 2.02 12.19
N ALA A 45 10.96 2.83 11.13
CA ALA A 45 9.77 3.40 10.52
C ALA A 45 8.94 2.35 9.77
N TYR A 46 9.48 1.16 9.47
CA TYR A 46 8.80 0.12 8.69
C TYR A 46 7.37 -0.16 9.16
N GLY A 47 7.17 -0.43 10.46
CA GLY A 47 5.84 -0.74 10.99
C GLY A 47 4.85 0.42 10.87
N MET A 48 5.33 1.66 10.97
CA MET A 48 4.52 2.87 10.80
C MET A 48 4.11 3.05 9.34
N LEU A 49 5.07 2.93 8.42
CA LEU A 49 4.81 3.04 6.98
C LEU A 49 3.89 1.92 6.48
N MET A 50 4.15 0.68 6.90
CA MET A 50 3.31 -0.48 6.60
C MET A 50 1.87 -0.28 7.08
N GLY A 51 1.70 0.24 8.30
CA GLY A 51 0.39 0.54 8.84
C GLY A 51 -0.36 1.62 8.05
N GLU A 52 0.35 2.61 7.51
CA GLU A 52 -0.24 3.64 6.66
C GLU A 52 -0.68 3.08 5.30
N VAL A 53 0.20 2.37 4.61
CA VAL A 53 -0.09 1.77 3.30
C VAL A 53 -1.23 0.74 3.39
N MET A 54 -1.24 -0.09 4.44
CA MET A 54 -2.27 -1.11 4.64
C MET A 54 -3.68 -0.55 4.88
N LYS A 55 -3.84 0.72 5.27
CA LYS A 55 -5.17 1.35 5.33
C LYS A 55 -5.77 1.52 3.94
N GLU A 56 -4.93 1.68 2.93
CA GLU A 56 -5.34 2.00 1.56
C GLU A 56 -5.46 0.74 0.69
N VAL A 57 -4.58 -0.25 0.88
CA VAL A 57 -4.40 -1.38 -0.06
C VAL A 57 -4.94 -2.73 0.41
N ARG A 58 -5.35 -2.86 1.68
CA ARG A 58 -5.84 -4.13 2.25
C ARG A 58 -7.03 -4.68 1.46
N GLY A 59 -6.95 -5.96 1.09
CA GLY A 59 -8.00 -6.64 0.34
C GLY A 59 -8.01 -6.33 -1.17
N LYS A 60 -7.10 -5.46 -1.63
CA LYS A 60 -6.95 -5.09 -3.05
C LYS A 60 -5.73 -5.73 -3.71
N ILE A 61 -4.73 -6.13 -2.92
CA ILE A 61 -3.50 -6.78 -3.37
C ILE A 61 -2.97 -7.74 -2.30
N ASP A 62 -2.16 -8.72 -2.70
CA ASP A 62 -1.51 -9.65 -1.77
C ASP A 62 -0.63 -8.90 -0.77
N GLY A 63 -0.81 -9.20 0.52
CA GLY A 63 -0.05 -8.58 1.60
C GLY A 63 1.45 -8.89 1.55
N SER A 64 1.87 -10.00 0.96
CA SER A 64 3.29 -10.30 0.75
C SER A 64 3.93 -9.32 -0.23
N ILE A 65 3.22 -9.00 -1.32
CA ILE A 65 3.66 -8.03 -2.32
C ILE A 65 3.77 -6.66 -1.65
N VAL A 66 2.76 -6.25 -0.87
CA VAL A 66 2.81 -4.98 -0.11
C VAL A 66 4.02 -4.93 0.80
N SER A 67 4.26 -6.00 1.57
CA SER A 67 5.39 -6.09 2.50
C SER A 67 6.73 -5.93 1.79
N GLU A 68 6.92 -6.60 0.65
CA GLU A 68 8.13 -6.54 -0.15
C GLU A 68 8.35 -5.13 -0.71
N ARG A 69 7.33 -4.53 -1.33
CA ARG A 69 7.42 -3.20 -1.93
C ARG A 69 7.66 -2.12 -0.88
N VAL A 70 6.97 -2.16 0.26
CA VAL A 70 7.13 -1.19 1.37
C VAL A 70 8.56 -1.23 1.90
N ARG A 71 9.10 -2.43 2.15
CA ARG A 71 10.48 -2.60 2.63
C ARG A 71 11.49 -2.04 1.63
N LYS A 72 11.36 -2.41 0.36
CA LYS A 72 12.26 -1.95 -0.71
C LYS A 72 12.26 -0.42 -0.83
N LYS A 73 11.08 0.20 -0.94
CA LYS A 73 10.92 1.65 -1.08
C LYS A 73 11.45 2.42 0.13
N LEU A 74 11.24 1.88 1.34
CA LEU A 74 11.78 2.47 2.57
C LEU A 74 13.32 2.45 2.57
N GLU A 75 13.92 1.32 2.22
CA GLU A 75 15.38 1.18 2.11
C GLU A 75 15.96 2.15 1.05
N GLU A 76 15.33 2.22 -0.14
CA GLU A 76 15.70 3.17 -1.20
C GLU A 76 15.64 4.63 -0.72
N PHE A 77 14.57 5.01 -0.02
CA PHE A 77 14.42 6.37 0.52
C PHE A 77 15.48 6.72 1.57
N LEU A 78 15.84 5.76 2.43
CA LEU A 78 16.85 5.95 3.47
C LEU A 78 18.28 5.97 2.92
N GLN A 79 18.54 5.29 1.80
CA GLN A 79 19.85 5.30 1.12
C GLN A 79 20.04 6.51 0.20
N ALA A 80 18.96 7.13 -0.26
CA ALA A 80 19.00 8.29 -1.14
C ALA A 80 19.26 9.63 -0.41
N GLY A 81 19.39 9.62 0.93
CA GLY A 81 19.70 10.79 1.76
C GLY A 81 21.06 10.67 2.43
#